data_AF-A0A453SRD9-F1
#
_entry.id   AF-A0A453SRD9-F1
#
_cell.length_a   1.000
_cell.length_b   1.000
_cell.length_c   1.000
_cell.angle_alpha   90.00
_cell.angle_beta   90.00
_cell.angle_gamma   90.00
#
_symmetry.space_group_name_H-M   'P 1'
#
loop_
_entity.id
_entity.type
_entity.pdbx_description
1 polymer ?
#
loop_
_entity_poly.entity_id
_entity_poly.type
_entity_poly.pdbx_seq_one_letter_code
_entity_poly.pdbx_strand_id
1 'polypeptide(L)'
;MVTDEEKRKERLFSEEKGVEWESSASDFHHENLVTLVIFGFQSEEYMVSYIRRVMEAATNLEEVFLYHRLACRKCLDNSRKQPFKFPWTKRQRLSVKKRITDGIDSFAIIHFPTTAGLRSDHVAKKNYP
;
A
#
# COMPACT_ATOMS: atom_id res chain seq x y z
N MET A 1 11.07 -25.13 -8.08
CA MET A 1 9.63 -25.13 -7.76
C MET A 1 9.06 -26.47 -8.16
N VAL A 2 8.21 -27.10 -7.33
CA VAL A 2 7.52 -28.36 -7.70
C VAL A 2 6.39 -28.00 -8.66
N THR A 3 6.47 -28.45 -9.90
CA THR A 3 5.55 -28.11 -11.00
C THR A 3 4.53 -29.21 -11.29
N ASP A 4 4.71 -30.38 -10.71
CA ASP A 4 3.84 -31.54 -10.87
C ASP A 4 2.55 -31.39 -10.03
N GLU A 5 1.38 -31.52 -10.66
CA GLU A 5 0.08 -31.24 -10.03
C GLU A 5 -0.27 -32.23 -8.91
N GLU A 6 0.00 -33.52 -9.08
CA GLU A 6 -0.31 -34.53 -8.06
C GLU A 6 0.53 -34.30 -6.81
N LYS A 7 1.84 -34.05 -6.98
CA LYS A 7 2.73 -33.71 -5.86
C LYS A 7 2.37 -32.38 -5.19
N ARG A 8 1.72 -31.45 -5.90
CA ARG A 8 1.22 -30.20 -5.31
C ARG A 8 -0.01 -30.44 -4.44
N LYS A 9 -0.94 -31.30 -4.88
CA LYS A 9 -2.14 -31.69 -4.11
C LYS A 9 -1.78 -32.49 -2.87
N GLU A 10 -0.87 -33.47 -2.98
CA GLU A 10 -0.37 -34.24 -1.83
C GLU A 10 0.26 -33.35 -0.76
N ARG A 11 0.96 -32.29 -1.17
CA ARG A 11 1.61 -31.33 -0.29
C ARG A 11 0.71 -30.16 0.13
N LEU A 12 -0.59 -30.22 -0.20
CA LEU A 12 -1.59 -29.21 0.14
C LEU A 12 -1.20 -27.79 -0.31
N PHE A 13 -0.44 -27.66 -1.40
CA PHE A 13 -0.15 -26.33 -1.94
C PHE A 13 -1.44 -25.71 -2.47
N SER A 14 -1.77 -24.51 -1.98
CA SER A 14 -2.86 -23.72 -2.55
C SER A 14 -2.58 -23.49 -4.04
N GLU A 15 -3.62 -23.69 -4.86
CA GLU A 15 -3.64 -23.15 -6.22
C GLU A 15 -3.65 -21.62 -6.10
N GLU A 16 -2.72 -20.96 -6.78
CA GLU A 16 -2.76 -19.51 -6.94
C GLU A 16 -3.85 -19.22 -7.95
N LYS A 17 -5.10 -19.10 -7.49
CA LYS A 17 -6.25 -18.81 -8.37
C LYS A 17 -6.34 -17.34 -8.78
N GLY A 18 -5.31 -16.55 -8.47
CA GLY A 18 -5.42 -15.10 -8.46
C GLY A 18 -6.55 -14.65 -7.53
N VAL A 19 -6.76 -13.34 -7.45
CA VAL A 19 -8.05 -12.82 -7.00
C VAL A 19 -8.66 -12.16 -8.22
N GLU A 20 -9.67 -12.80 -8.79
CA GLU A 20 -10.55 -12.17 -9.77
C GLU A 20 -11.45 -11.19 -9.02
N TRP A 21 -10.94 -9.97 -8.82
CA TRP A 21 -11.79 -8.86 -8.43
C TRP A 21 -12.68 -8.56 -9.63
N GLU A 22 -13.99 -8.74 -9.49
CA GLU A 22 -14.95 -8.20 -10.46
C GLU A 22 -14.56 -6.75 -10.77
N SER A 23 -14.63 -6.37 -12.06
CA SER A 23 -14.38 -5.00 -12.48
C SER A 23 -15.19 -4.09 -11.58
N SER A 24 -14.50 -3.25 -10.81
CA SER A 24 -15.09 -2.22 -9.95
C SER A 24 -16.32 -1.66 -10.65
N ALA A 25 -17.50 -1.80 -10.03
CA ALA A 25 -18.69 -1.13 -10.52
C ALA A 25 -18.27 0.31 -10.84
N SER A 26 -18.29 0.68 -12.11
CA SER A 26 -17.69 1.94 -12.61
C SER A 26 -18.24 3.16 -11.91
N ASP A 27 -19.37 2.99 -11.22
CA ASP A 27 -20.17 4.03 -10.62
C ASP A 27 -20.01 4.09 -9.09
N PHE A 28 -19.15 3.25 -8.49
CA PHE A 28 -18.89 3.34 -7.05
C PHE A 28 -18.02 4.56 -6.72
N HIS A 29 -18.65 5.55 -6.09
CA HIS A 29 -17.99 6.78 -5.64
C HIS A 29 -18.06 6.87 -4.10
N HIS A 30 -16.91 6.97 -3.45
CA HIS A 30 -16.80 7.12 -2.00
C HIS A 30 -16.49 8.58 -1.63
N GLU A 31 -17.54 9.36 -1.37
CA GLU A 31 -17.43 10.81 -1.13
C GLU A 31 -16.88 11.20 0.26
N ASN A 32 -16.84 10.28 1.22
CA ASN A 32 -16.48 10.60 2.62
C ASN A 32 -15.02 10.29 2.99
N LEU A 33 -14.23 9.75 2.06
CA LEU A 33 -12.85 9.34 2.35
C LEU A 33 -11.90 10.48 1.99
N VAL A 34 -11.56 11.30 2.99
CA VAL A 34 -10.64 12.44 2.81
C VAL A 34 -9.17 12.04 2.93
N THR A 35 -8.85 11.03 3.75
CA THR A 35 -7.47 10.63 4.01
C THR A 35 -7.30 9.11 4.01
N LEU A 36 -6.38 8.62 3.18
CA LEU A 36 -5.92 7.24 3.16
C LEU A 36 -4.57 7.12 3.87
N VAL A 37 -4.46 6.18 4.82
CA VAL A 37 -3.20 5.91 5.53
C VAL A 37 -2.86 4.42 5.40
N ILE A 38 -1.69 4.12 4.84
CA ILE A 38 -1.17 2.76 4.69
C ILE A 38 0.13 2.62 5.46
N PHE A 39 0.17 1.64 6.36
CA PHE A 39 1.38 1.23 7.06
C PHE A 39 1.93 -0.06 6.47
N GLY A 40 3.25 -0.16 6.32
CA GLY A 40 3.85 -1.34 5.69
C GLY A 40 3.95 -1.21 4.16
N PHE A 41 3.86 0.01 3.63
CA PHE A 41 3.85 0.24 2.19
C PHE A 41 5.15 -0.27 1.53
N GLN A 42 4.97 -0.89 0.36
CA GLN A 42 6.03 -1.34 -0.53
C GLN A 42 5.68 -0.89 -1.94
N SER A 43 6.67 -0.52 -2.75
CA SER A 43 6.47 -0.10 -4.14
C SER A 43 6.14 -1.24 -5.11
N GLU A 44 5.60 -2.33 -4.59
CA GLU A 44 5.16 -3.50 -5.37
C GLU A 44 3.87 -3.16 -6.13
N GLU A 45 3.67 -3.83 -7.27
CA GLU A 45 2.57 -3.50 -8.18
C GLU A 45 1.21 -3.62 -7.49
N TYR A 46 0.95 -4.70 -6.74
CA TYR A 46 -0.35 -4.89 -6.09
C TYR A 46 -0.72 -3.75 -5.11
N MET A 47 0.25 -3.17 -4.39
CA MET A 47 -0.01 -2.05 -3.49
C MET A 47 -0.26 -0.75 -4.28
N VAL A 48 0.50 -0.54 -5.36
CA VAL A 48 0.30 0.59 -6.27
C VAL A 48 -1.08 0.51 -6.91
N SER A 49 -1.45 -0.64 -7.48
CA SER A 49 -2.77 -0.85 -8.09
C SER A 49 -3.90 -0.69 -7.08
N TYR A 50 -3.72 -1.10 -5.82
CA TYR A 50 -4.70 -0.86 -4.77
C TYR A 50 -4.92 0.64 -4.51
N ILE A 51 -3.85 1.40 -4.32
CA ILE A 51 -3.95 2.85 -4.09
C ILE A 51 -4.62 3.55 -5.28
N ARG A 52 -4.26 3.16 -6.51
CA ARG A 52 -4.89 3.68 -7.74
C ARG A 52 -6.40 3.52 -7.71
N ARG A 53 -6.89 2.31 -7.44
CA ARG A 53 -8.33 2.03 -7.35
C ARG A 53 -9.03 2.86 -6.27
N VAL A 54 -8.37 3.07 -5.12
CA VAL A 54 -8.92 3.93 -4.07
C VAL A 54 -8.97 5.38 -4.53
N MET A 55 -7.94 5.88 -5.22
CA MET A 55 -7.92 7.24 -5.76
C MET A 55 -8.97 7.45 -6.86
N GLU A 56 -9.26 6.43 -7.66
CA GLU A 56 -10.33 6.46 -8.67
C GLU A 56 -11.73 6.45 -8.02
N ALA A 57 -11.93 5.62 -7.00
CA ALA A 57 -13.23 5.49 -6.33
C ALA A 57 -13.53 6.62 -5.33
N ALA A 58 -12.52 7.18 -4.65
CA ALA A 58 -12.71 8.19 -3.62
C ALA A 58 -12.49 9.60 -4.18
N THR A 59 -13.58 10.21 -4.65
CA THR A 59 -13.58 11.53 -5.32
C THR A 59 -13.07 12.67 -4.43
N ASN A 60 -13.35 12.60 -3.13
CA ASN A 60 -12.93 13.62 -2.16
C ASN A 60 -11.63 13.25 -1.43
N LEU A 61 -10.85 12.32 -1.96
CA LEU A 61 -9.57 11.96 -1.36
C LEU A 61 -8.56 13.08 -1.56
N GLU A 62 -8.12 13.68 -0.45
CA GLU A 62 -7.16 14.78 -0.44
C GLU A 62 -5.76 14.31 -0.13
N GLU A 63 -5.61 13.30 0.73
CA GLU A 63 -4.33 12.96 1.34
C GLU A 63 -4.07 11.45 1.38
N VAL A 64 -2.90 11.03 0.90
CA VAL A 64 -2.46 9.62 0.91
C VAL A 64 -1.12 9.50 1.64
N PHE A 65 -1.12 8.87 2.81
CA PHE A 65 0.09 8.67 3.62
C PHE A 65 0.62 7.24 3.51
N LEU A 66 1.81 7.09 2.92
CA LEU A 66 2.47 5.81 2.71
C LEU A 66 3.64 5.65 3.67
N TYR A 67 3.39 4.95 4.77
CA TYR A 67 4.39 4.67 5.80
C TYR A 67 5.11 3.36 5.53
N HIS A 68 6.43 3.38 5.68
CA HIS A 68 7.27 2.20 5.52
C HIS A 68 6.86 1.05 6.45
N ARG A 69 6.70 1.30 7.75
CA ARG A 69 6.28 0.30 8.75
C ARG A 69 5.79 0.97 10.04
N LEU A 70 4.91 0.29 10.76
CA LEU A 70 4.69 0.53 12.19
C LEU A 70 5.68 -0.31 12.99
N ALA A 71 6.45 0.32 13.87
CA ALA A 71 7.38 -0.36 14.74
C ALA A 71 7.43 0.31 16.12
N CYS A 72 7.65 -0.47 17.16
CA CYS A 72 8.11 0.08 18.44
C CYS A 72 9.60 0.44 18.33
N ARG A 73 10.12 1.26 19.25
CA ARG A 73 11.53 1.72 19.24
C ARG A 73 12.50 0.55 19.14
N LYS A 74 12.32 -0.48 19.97
CA LYS A 74 13.15 -1.70 19.95
C LYS A 74 13.17 -2.39 18.58
N CYS A 75 12.05 -2.41 17.86
CA CYS A 75 11.94 -3.02 16.52
C CYS A 75 12.50 -2.15 15.39
N LEU A 76 12.66 -0.83 15.60
CA LEU A 76 13.42 0.06 14.73
C LEU A 76 14.91 -0.18 14.95
N ASP A 77 15.36 -0.24 16.20
CA ASP A 77 16.76 -0.43 16.55
C ASP A 77 17.28 -1.81 16.11
N ASN A 78 16.44 -2.85 16.22
CA ASN A 78 16.73 -4.21 15.74
C ASN A 78 16.39 -4.43 14.25
N SER A 79 16.15 -3.40 13.44
CA SER A 79 15.83 -3.58 12.03
C SER A 79 17.06 -4.02 11.22
N ARG A 80 17.45 -5.29 11.36
CA ARG A 80 18.35 -5.95 10.42
C ARG A 80 17.62 -6.01 9.07
N LYS A 81 18.02 -5.12 8.15
CA LYS A 81 17.95 -5.25 6.67
C LYS A 81 16.82 -6.13 6.13
N GLN A 82 15.57 -5.85 6.48
CA GLN A 82 14.45 -6.44 5.75
C GLN A 82 14.44 -5.81 4.34
N PRO A 83 14.29 -6.59 3.26
CA PRO A 83 14.29 -6.10 1.88
C PRO A 83 12.93 -5.46 1.54
N PHE A 84 12.44 -4.55 2.39
CA PHE A 84 11.25 -3.79 2.06
C PHE A 84 11.59 -2.83 0.93
N LYS A 85 10.87 -2.95 -0.20
CA LYS A 85 10.99 -2.06 -1.35
C LYS A 85 10.26 -0.73 -1.09
N PHE A 86 10.54 -0.09 0.03
CA PHE A 86 10.01 1.25 0.31
C PHE A 86 10.84 2.30 -0.46
N PRO A 87 10.20 3.33 -1.05
CA PRO A 87 10.92 4.39 -1.75
C PRO A 87 11.63 5.35 -0.77
N TRP A 88 12.89 5.06 -0.48
CA TRP A 88 13.72 5.85 0.43
C TRP A 88 14.23 7.14 -0.20
N THR A 89 14.58 7.11 -1.49
CA THR A 89 15.16 8.26 -2.19
C THR A 89 14.08 9.13 -2.84
N LYS A 90 14.37 10.42 -3.04
CA LYS A 90 13.49 11.33 -3.79
C LYS A 90 13.13 10.77 -5.17
N ARG A 91 14.10 10.21 -5.89
CA ARG A 91 13.90 9.60 -7.22
C ARG A 91 12.92 8.41 -7.15
N GLN A 92 13.09 7.51 -6.19
CA GLN A 92 12.16 6.39 -6.00
C GLN A 92 10.75 6.89 -5.67
N ARG A 93 10.63 7.89 -4.79
CA ARG A 93 9.32 8.48 -4.42
C ARG A 93 8.63 9.09 -5.63
N LEU A 94 9.35 9.86 -6.44
CA LEU A 94 8.81 10.44 -7.69
C LEU A 94 8.35 9.35 -8.67
N SER A 95 9.12 8.27 -8.82
CA SER A 95 8.74 7.13 -9.67
C SER A 95 7.47 6.45 -9.17
N VAL A 96 7.33 6.23 -7.86
CA VAL A 96 6.12 5.64 -7.26
C VAL A 96 4.92 6.58 -7.40
N LYS A 97 5.08 7.88 -7.12
CA LYS A 97 4.01 8.87 -7.34
C LYS A 97 3.51 8.82 -8.78
N LYS A 98 4.43 8.85 -9.75
CA LYS A 98 4.08 8.78 -11.17
C LYS A 98 3.28 7.51 -11.48
N ARG A 99 3.70 6.34 -11.00
CA ARG A 99 2.97 5.08 -11.20
C ARG A 99 1.57 5.10 -10.58
N ILE A 100 1.41 5.74 -9.42
CA ILE A 100 0.11 5.87 -8.76
C ILE A 100 -0.79 6.84 -9.54
N THR A 101 -0.28 8.00 -9.97
CA THR A 101 -1.11 9.05 -10.57
C THR A 101 -1.28 8.94 -12.09
N ASP A 102 -0.59 7.99 -12.74
CA ASP A 102 -0.63 7.86 -14.21
C ASP A 102 -2.06 7.61 -14.70
N GLY A 103 -2.61 8.49 -15.52
CA GLY A 103 -3.98 8.36 -16.05
C GLY A 103 -5.11 8.55 -15.03
N ILE A 104 -4.82 9.02 -13.81
CA ILE A 104 -5.85 9.34 -12.79
C ILE A 104 -5.97 10.86 -12.67
N ASP A 105 -7.19 11.37 -12.80
CA ASP A 105 -7.51 12.77 -12.52
C ASP A 105 -7.91 12.92 -11.04
N SER A 106 -6.91 13.00 -10.17
CA SER A 106 -7.10 13.14 -8.72
C SER A 106 -6.17 14.21 -8.17
N PHE A 107 -6.69 15.04 -7.27
CA PHE A 107 -5.92 16.08 -6.58
C PHE A 107 -5.19 15.57 -5.33
N ALA A 108 -5.32 14.28 -4.99
CA ALA A 108 -4.78 13.74 -3.76
C ALA A 108 -3.25 13.88 -3.69
N ILE A 109 -2.74 14.36 -2.55
CA ILE A 109 -1.31 14.52 -2.31
C ILE A 109 -0.76 13.25 -1.66
N ILE A 110 0.27 12.67 -2.30
CA ILE A 110 0.93 11.47 -1.79
C ILE A 110 2.13 11.84 -0.91
N HIS A 111 2.11 11.38 0.34
CA HIS A 111 3.17 11.57 1.33
C HIS A 111 3.94 10.27 1.58
N PHE A 112 5.26 10.41 1.79
CA PHE A 112 6.15 9.32 2.23
C PHE A 112 6.85 9.73 3.52
N PRO A 113 6.14 9.73 4.67
CA PRO A 113 6.71 10.19 5.93
C PRO A 113 7.87 9.32 6.38
N THR A 114 8.86 9.93 7.04
CA THR A 114 9.98 9.21 7.65
C THR A 114 9.55 8.54 8.95
N THR A 115 10.34 7.56 9.41
CA THR A 115 10.13 6.81 10.65
C THR A 115 10.10 7.68 11.92
N ALA A 116 10.63 8.89 11.87
CA ALA A 116 10.58 9.86 12.97
C ALA A 116 9.31 10.73 12.99
N GLY A 117 8.45 10.65 11.97
CA GLY A 117 7.36 11.60 11.74
C GLY A 117 6.02 10.92 11.47
N LEU A 118 5.54 10.07 12.37
CA LEU A 118 4.10 9.80 12.40
C LEU A 118 3.40 11.08 12.86
N ARG A 119 2.46 11.59 12.06
CA ARG A 119 1.60 12.68 12.50
C ARG A 119 0.82 12.21 13.72
N SER A 120 0.62 13.10 14.69
CA SER A 120 0.03 12.76 15.99
C SER A 120 -1.37 12.15 15.88
N ASP A 121 -2.17 12.61 14.92
CA ASP A 121 -3.48 12.06 14.56
C ASP A 121 -3.38 10.62 14.00
N HIS A 122 -2.32 10.29 13.28
CA HIS A 122 -2.08 8.93 12.78
C HIS A 122 -1.52 7.99 13.87
N VAL A 123 -0.86 8.53 14.91
CA VAL A 123 -0.39 7.74 16.06
C VAL A 123 -1.55 7.15 16.84
N ALA A 124 -2.70 7.84 16.93
CA ALA A 124 -3.87 7.36 17.66
C ALA A 124 -4.31 5.96 17.18
N LYS A 125 -4.25 5.70 15.87
CA LYS A 125 -4.57 4.39 15.26
C LYS A 125 -3.58 3.27 15.62
N LYS A 126 -2.36 3.60 16.05
CA LYS A 126 -1.41 2.59 16.56
C LYS A 126 -1.85 2.07 17.94
N ASN A 127 -2.46 2.92 18.74
CA ASN A 127 -2.85 2.59 20.11
C ASN A 127 -4.24 1.94 20.18
N TYR A 128 -5.09 2.18 19.18
CA TYR A 128 -6.45 1.66 19.06
C TYR A 128 -6.68 1.16 17.61
N PRO A 129 -6.17 -0.03 17.25
CA PRO A 129 -6.28 -0.59 15.90
C PRO A 129 -7.72 -0.99 15.52
#